data_AF-A0A954LM54-F1
#
_entry.id   AF-A0A954LM54-F1
#
_cell.length_a   1.000
_cell.length_b   1.000
_cell.length_c   1.000
_cell.angle_alpha   90.00
_cell.angle_beta   90.00
_cell.angle_gamma   90.00
#
_symmetry.space_group_name_H-M   'P 1'
#
loop_
_entity.id
_entity.type
_entity.pdbx_description
1 polymer ?
#
loop_
_entity_poly.entity_id
_entity_poly.type
_entity_poly.pdbx_seq_one_letter_code
_entity_poly.pdbx_strand_id
1 'polypeptide(L)'
;MRDLYQEVTDQILHMLEAGTVPWRHPIQGVAGQDGLPKNLDSGRAYRGVNVFLLAITAWAKGYESSYWLTYKQAQKQGGNVRKGEKSSLVVFWKMVEKRDRETKEDI
;
A
#
# COMPACT_ATOMS: atom_id res chain seq x y z
N MET A 1 -11.29 -16.76 6.97
CA MET A 1 -9.95 -16.43 6.42
C MET A 1 -10.09 -15.11 5.67
N ARG A 2 -9.19 -14.15 5.88
CA ARG A 2 -9.30 -12.81 5.27
C ARG A 2 -8.84 -12.90 3.81
N ASP A 3 -9.71 -12.60 2.86
CA ASP A 3 -9.36 -12.54 1.43
C ASP A 3 -8.97 -11.12 1.04
N LEU A 4 -7.66 -10.90 0.93
CA LEU A 4 -7.10 -9.60 0.58
C LEU A 4 -7.51 -9.15 -0.83
N TYR A 5 -7.72 -10.07 -1.77
CA TYR A 5 -8.14 -9.71 -3.12
C TYR A 5 -9.60 -9.25 -3.14
N GLN A 6 -10.45 -9.91 -2.36
CA GLN A 6 -11.85 -9.52 -2.24
C GLN A 6 -12.00 -8.13 -1.61
N GLU A 7 -11.28 -7.84 -0.53
CA GLU A 7 -11.36 -6.51 0.12
C GLU A 7 -10.95 -5.37 -0.81
N VAL A 8 -9.89 -5.58 -1.60
CA VAL A 8 -9.46 -4.61 -2.60
C VAL A 8 -10.53 -4.45 -3.67
N THR A 9 -11.12 -5.55 -4.14
CA THR A 9 -12.17 -5.54 -5.15
C THR A 9 -13.41 -4.79 -4.66
N ASP A 10 -13.85 -5.05 -3.43
CA ASP A 10 -15.02 -4.38 -2.83
C ASP A 10 -14.78 -2.88 -2.71
N GLN A 11 -13.57 -2.47 -2.33
CA GLN A 11 -13.20 -1.06 -2.26
C GLN A 11 -13.24 -0.39 -3.64
N ILE A 12 -12.83 -1.09 -4.70
CA ILE A 12 -12.92 -0.60 -6.09
C ILE A 12 -14.38 -0.42 -6.51
N LEU A 13 -15.21 -1.44 -6.26
CA LEU A 13 -16.62 -1.40 -6.60
C LEU A 13 -17.33 -0.24 -5.92
N HIS A 14 -17.08 -0.03 -4.63
CA HIS A 14 -17.67 1.08 -3.89
C HIS A 14 -17.32 2.46 -4.48
N MET A 15 -16.07 2.64 -4.92
CA MET A 15 -15.66 3.90 -5.58
C MET A 15 -16.36 4.10 -6.92
N LEU A 16 -16.51 3.02 -7.69
CA LEU A 16 -17.21 3.06 -8.99
C LEU A 16 -18.70 3.37 -8.81
N GLU A 17 -19.35 2.77 -7.80
CA GLU A 17 -20.74 3.07 -7.42
C GLU A 17 -20.92 4.52 -6.99
N ALA A 18 -19.92 5.10 -6.32
CA ALA A 18 -19.87 6.52 -5.98
C ALA A 18 -19.53 7.45 -7.18
N GLY A 19 -19.48 6.93 -8.41
CA GLY A 19 -19.21 7.68 -9.63
C GLY A 19 -17.74 8.06 -9.83
N THR A 20 -16.83 7.54 -8.99
CA THR A 20 -15.40 7.84 -9.06
C THR A 20 -14.66 6.72 -9.77
N VAL A 21 -13.99 7.02 -10.88
CA VAL A 21 -13.15 6.05 -11.60
C VAL A 21 -11.74 6.04 -10.98
N PRO A 22 -11.37 5.01 -10.20
CA PRO A 22 -10.21 5.09 -9.31
C PRO A 22 -8.85 5.00 -10.04
N TRP A 23 -8.81 4.54 -11.28
CA TRP A 23 -7.59 4.61 -12.11
C TRP A 23 -7.45 5.95 -12.87
N ARG A 24 -8.49 6.80 -12.87
CA ARG A 24 -8.44 8.14 -13.47
C ARG A 24 -8.27 9.22 -12.43
N HIS A 25 -8.99 9.16 -11.29
CA HIS A 25 -9.19 10.30 -10.41
C HIS A 25 -8.27 10.36 -9.16
N PRO A 26 -8.03 9.28 -8.39
CA PRO A 26 -7.08 9.33 -7.26
C PRO A 26 -5.61 9.20 -7.69
N ILE A 27 -5.27 8.48 -8.76
CA ILE A 27 -3.85 8.40 -9.22
C ILE A 27 -3.37 9.75 -9.77
N GLN A 28 -4.23 10.49 -10.48
CA GLN A 28 -3.91 11.84 -10.95
C GLN A 28 -3.92 12.87 -9.81
N GLY A 29 -4.80 12.72 -8.81
CA GLY A 29 -4.91 13.65 -7.68
C GLY A 29 -3.85 13.46 -6.57
N VAL A 30 -3.39 12.23 -6.33
CA VAL A 30 -2.26 11.95 -5.40
C VAL A 30 -0.93 12.33 -6.03
N ALA A 31 -0.90 12.48 -7.35
CA ALA A 31 0.16 13.19 -8.08
C ALA A 31 0.04 14.73 -7.92
N GLY A 32 -0.34 15.23 -6.74
CA GLY A 32 0.14 16.53 -6.25
C GLY A 32 1.68 16.54 -6.19
N GLN A 33 2.28 17.67 -5.82
CA GLN A 33 3.70 18.03 -6.05
C GLN A 33 4.77 16.91 -5.84
N ASP A 34 4.50 15.90 -5.03
CA ASP A 34 5.41 14.79 -4.69
C ASP A 34 5.29 13.50 -5.54
N GLY A 35 4.34 13.40 -6.48
CA GLY A 35 4.22 12.28 -7.43
C GLY A 35 3.62 10.98 -6.86
N LEU A 36 3.89 9.83 -7.52
CA LEU A 36 3.33 8.51 -7.15
C LEU A 36 3.71 8.08 -5.72
N PRO A 37 2.88 7.26 -5.05
CA PRO A 37 3.20 6.71 -3.74
C PRO A 37 4.61 6.10 -3.68
N LYS A 38 5.39 6.49 -2.67
CA LYS A 38 6.79 6.06 -2.50
C LYS A 38 7.09 5.74 -1.05
N ASN A 39 7.99 4.80 -0.83
CA ASN A 39 8.46 4.49 0.51
C ASN A 39 9.46 5.57 0.95
N LEU A 40 9.26 6.20 2.11
CA LEU A 40 10.11 7.30 2.56
C LEU A 40 11.54 6.85 2.87
N ASP A 41 11.70 5.67 3.46
CA ASP A 41 13.00 5.16 3.91
C ASP A 41 13.92 4.78 2.72
N SER A 42 13.36 4.18 1.67
CA SER A 42 14.11 3.76 0.48
C SER A 42 14.03 4.73 -0.70
N GLY A 43 13.11 5.69 -0.67
CA GLY A 43 12.80 6.60 -1.79
C GLY A 43 12.14 5.91 -3.00
N ARG A 44 11.94 4.59 -2.97
CA ARG A 44 11.42 3.83 -4.11
C ARG A 44 9.92 4.02 -4.27
N ALA A 45 9.49 4.34 -5.49
CA ALA A 45 8.07 4.33 -5.85
C ALA A 45 7.48 2.91 -5.75
N TYR A 46 6.26 2.81 -5.23
CA TYR A 46 5.49 1.58 -5.27
C TYR A 46 5.10 1.24 -6.71
N ARG A 47 4.76 -0.02 -6.96
CA ARG A 47 4.46 -0.55 -8.30
C ARG A 47 3.21 -1.42 -8.27
N GLY A 48 2.57 -1.56 -9.43
CA GLY A 48 1.39 -2.40 -9.62
C GLY A 48 0.24 -1.99 -8.71
N VAL A 49 -0.45 -2.99 -8.13
CA VAL A 49 -1.63 -2.78 -7.28
C VAL A 49 -1.36 -1.86 -6.08
N ASN A 50 -0.13 -1.81 -5.57
CA ASN A 50 0.22 -0.96 -4.43
C ASN A 50 0.12 0.55 -4.74
N VAL A 51 0.37 0.95 -5.99
CA VAL A 51 0.17 2.36 -6.40
C VAL A 51 -1.29 2.74 -6.20
N PHE A 52 -2.17 1.86 -6.66
CA PHE A 52 -3.61 2.05 -6.61
C PHE A 52 -4.15 2.06 -5.18
N LEU A 53 -3.79 1.05 -4.37
CA LEU A 53 -4.22 0.95 -2.97
C LEU A 53 -3.82 2.16 -2.13
N LEU A 54 -2.57 2.58 -2.28
CA LEU A 54 -2.03 3.70 -1.52
C LEU A 54 -2.60 5.03 -2.01
N ALA A 55 -2.74 5.22 -3.33
CA ALA A 55 -3.33 6.44 -3.87
C ALA A 55 -4.80 6.61 -3.41
N ILE A 56 -5.60 5.55 -3.48
CA ILE A 56 -6.99 5.59 -3.00
C ILE A 56 -7.04 5.89 -1.51
N THR A 57 -6.19 5.24 -0.72
CA THR A 57 -6.19 5.47 0.73
C THR A 57 -5.78 6.90 1.06
N ALA A 58 -4.78 7.45 0.36
CA ALA A 58 -4.38 8.84 0.52
C ALA A 58 -5.54 9.78 0.19
N TRP A 59 -6.19 9.58 -0.95
CA TRP A 59 -7.33 10.39 -1.37
C TRP A 59 -8.51 10.30 -0.38
N ALA A 60 -8.92 9.09 0.00
CA ALA A 60 -10.05 8.86 0.91
C ALA A 60 -9.81 9.43 2.32
N LYS A 61 -8.55 9.50 2.76
CA LYS A 61 -8.16 10.05 4.06
C LYS A 61 -7.65 11.51 3.99
N GLY A 62 -7.61 12.12 2.82
CA GLY A 62 -7.09 13.48 2.63
C GLY A 62 -5.60 13.62 2.93
N TYR A 63 -4.79 12.58 2.72
CA TYR A 63 -3.35 12.66 2.88
C TYR A 63 -2.71 13.41 1.71
N GLU A 64 -1.96 14.46 2.03
CA GLU A 64 -1.27 15.28 1.02
C GLU A 64 0.10 14.71 0.62
N SER A 65 0.74 13.96 1.51
CA SER A 65 2.05 13.36 1.25
C SER A 65 1.93 12.05 0.49
N SER A 66 2.77 11.86 -0.54
CA SER A 66 2.89 10.58 -1.24
C SER A 66 3.82 9.57 -0.55
N TYR A 67 4.37 9.93 0.62
CA TYR A 67 5.30 9.10 1.36
C TYR A 67 4.61 8.13 2.32
N TRP A 68 5.04 6.87 2.25
CA TRP A 68 4.56 5.79 3.11
C TRP A 68 5.70 5.17 3.90
N LEU A 69 5.38 4.73 5.11
CA LEU A 69 6.30 4.12 6.06
C LEU A 69 5.65 2.91 6.72
N THR A 70 6.46 1.89 7.00
CA THR A 70 6.09 0.91 8.02
C THR A 70 6.30 1.50 9.42
N TYR A 71 5.61 0.97 10.42
CA TYR A 71 5.76 1.40 11.81
C TYR A 71 7.23 1.37 12.28
N LYS A 72 7.95 0.30 11.95
CA LYS A 72 9.37 0.16 12.32
C LYS A 72 10.27 1.20 11.63
N GLN A 73 9.99 1.54 10.37
CA GLN A 73 10.73 2.58 9.67
C GLN A 73 10.48 3.96 10.30
N ALA A 74 9.23 4.27 10.67
CA ALA A 74 8.90 5.51 11.38
C ALA A 74 9.67 5.61 12.70
N GLN A 75 9.68 4.55 13.51
CA GLN A 75 10.45 4.51 14.76
C GLN A 75 11.95 4.68 14.56
N LYS A 76 12.52 4.02 13.54
CA LYS A 76 13.95 4.13 13.21
C LYS A 76 14.35 5.57 12.87
N GLN A 77 13.44 6.34 12.28
CA GLN A 77 13.65 7.76 11.94
C GLN A 77 13.25 8.72 13.08
N GLY A 78 13.01 8.21 14.30
CA GLY A 78 12.62 9.03 15.46
C GLY A 78 11.16 9.47 15.47
N GLY A 79 10.34 9.00 14.52
CA GLY A 79 8.91 9.26 14.44
C GLY A 79 8.07 8.19 15.16
N ASN A 80 6.79 8.49 15.36
CA ASN A 80 5.82 7.52 15.87
C ASN A 80 4.48 7.66 15.15
N VAL A 81 3.76 6.54 15.01
CA VAL A 81 2.40 6.53 14.47
C VAL A 81 1.44 7.08 15.55
N ARG A 82 0.58 8.03 15.17
CA ARG A 82 -0.39 8.63 16.08
C ARG A 82 -1.35 7.58 16.63
N LYS A 83 -1.74 7.72 17.89
CA LYS A 83 -2.69 6.80 18.53
C LYS A 83 -4.02 6.82 17.77
N GLY A 84 -4.54 5.64 17.44
CA GLY A 84 -5.79 5.46 16.71
C GLY A 84 -5.63 5.29 15.20
N GLU A 85 -4.45 5.57 14.64
CA GLU A 85 -4.18 5.33 13.23
C GLU A 85 -4.12 3.83 12.89
N LYS A 86 -4.58 3.49 11.69
CA LYS A 86 -4.58 2.12 11.15
C LYS A 86 -3.67 2.04 9.93
N SER A 87 -2.99 0.90 9.80
CA SER A 87 -2.14 0.60 8.65
C SER A 87 -2.94 0.50 7.35
N SER A 88 -2.32 0.88 6.24
CA SER A 88 -2.84 0.64 4.89
C SER A 88 -2.31 -0.67 4.32
N LEU A 89 -3.09 -1.29 3.43
CA LEU A 89 -2.73 -2.54 2.77
C LEU A 89 -1.66 -2.31 1.70
N VAL A 90 -0.64 -3.17 1.70
CA VAL A 90 0.39 -3.27 0.65
C VAL A 90 0.62 -4.75 0.39
N VAL A 91 0.58 -5.14 -0.87
CA VAL A 91 0.81 -6.51 -1.33
C VAL A 91 2.27 -6.66 -1.74
N PHE A 92 2.97 -7.61 -1.12
CA PHE A 92 4.31 -8.01 -1.50
C PHE A 92 4.31 -9.49 -1.84
N TRP A 93 4.78 -9.83 -3.04
CA TRP A 93 4.95 -11.20 -3.46
C TRP A 93 6.43 -11.48 -3.68
N LYS A 94 6.86 -12.68 -3.30
CA LYS A 94 8.17 -13.24 -3.64
C LYS A 94 8.03 -14.74 -3.79
N MET A 95 8.81 -15.32 -4.68
CA MET A 95 9.02 -16.77 -4.67
C MET A 95 9.77 -17.11 -3.38
N VAL A 96 9.25 -18.10 -2.65
CA VAL A 96 9.90 -18.59 -1.44
C VAL A 96 10.39 -20.00 -1.76
N GLU A 97 11.70 -20.18 -1.77
CA GLU A 97 12.31 -21.51 -1.79
C GLU A 97 11.87 -22.25 -0.53
N LYS A 98 11.16 -23.36 -0.72
CA LYS A 98 10.79 -24.24 0.39
C LYS A 98 11.92 -25.23 0.57
N ARG A 99 12.65 -25.08 1.67
CA ARG A 99 13.53 -26.15 2.14
C ARG A 99 12.69 -27.19 2.88
N ASP A 100 12.89 -28.45 2.53
CA ASP A 100 12.30 -29.57 3.26
C ASP A 100 12.73 -29.50 4.73
N ARG A 101 11.78 -29.65 5.66
CA ARG A 101 12.04 -29.54 7.10
C ARG A 101 12.85 -30.73 7.64
N GLU A 102 12.85 -31.86 6.95
CA GLU A 102 13.57 -33.07 7.32
C GLU A 102 14.92 -33.19 6.58
N THR A 103 14.97 -32.94 5.27
CA THR A 103 16.21 -33.15 4.51
C THR A 103 17.08 -31.90 4.36
N LYS A 104 16.56 -30.70 4.63
CA LYS A 104 17.21 -29.40 4.36
C LYS A 104 17.64 -29.22 2.88
N GLU A 105 17.17 -30.08 1.98
CA GLU A 105 17.37 -29.94 0.55
C GLU A 105 16.38 -28.92 -0.01
N ASP A 106 16.79 -28.26 -1.10
CA ASP A 106 15.95 -27.30 -1.81
C ASP A 106 14.91 -28.08 -2.66
N ILE A 107 13.63 -27.71 -2.55
CA ILE A 107 12.53 -28.22 -3.39
C ILE A 107 12.10 -27.14 -4.39
#